data_AF-A0A3N2KUM3-F1
#
_entry.id   AF-A0A3N2KUM3-F1
#
_cell.length_a   1.000
_cell.length_b   1.000
_cell.length_c   1.000
_cell.angle_alpha   90.00
_cell.angle_beta   90.00
_cell.angle_gamma   90.00
#
_symmetry.space_group_name_H-M   'P 1'
#
loop_
_entity.id
_entity.type
_entity.pdbx_description
1 polymer ?
#
loop_
_entity_poly.entity_id
_entity_poly.type
_entity_poly.pdbx_seq_one_letter_code
_entity_poly.pdbx_strand_id
1 'polypeptide(L)'
;MLSLINLRNRHFLTAVNNLITSLPAGAAVDIESLAVKAAMSHAPAYYCTFDYALRMLRVLRHGRLQLRRGRRFALWTELNTRVTRLMEKRGMRLADALANVLSAGGASQFFISPATAISLVRRYFDCRTRKLLVPA
;
A
#
# COMPACT_ATOMS: atom_id res chain seq x y z
N MET A 1 -17.64 2.67 -8.05
CA MET A 1 -16.85 2.03 -6.96
C MET A 1 -15.47 1.55 -7.48
N LEU A 2 -14.76 2.38 -8.25
CA LEU A 2 -13.45 2.11 -8.88
C LEU A 2 -12.29 2.92 -8.25
N SER A 3 -12.56 3.71 -7.19
CA SER A 3 -11.69 4.82 -6.79
C SER A 3 -10.42 4.43 -6.03
N LEU A 4 -10.48 3.48 -5.07
CA LEU A 4 -9.33 3.20 -4.19
C LEU A 4 -8.21 2.40 -4.87
N ILE A 5 -8.55 1.45 -5.74
CA ILE A 5 -7.55 0.66 -6.48
C ILE A 5 -6.84 1.55 -7.50
N ASN A 6 -7.59 2.39 -8.23
CA ASN A 6 -7.01 3.33 -9.17
C ASN A 6 -6.12 4.35 -8.46
N LEU A 7 -6.57 4.89 -7.33
CA LEU A 7 -5.77 5.79 -6.49
C LEU A 7 -4.48 5.13 -5.99
N ARG A 8 -4.56 3.90 -5.50
CA ARG A 8 -3.37 3.11 -5.10
C ARG A 8 -2.41 2.94 -6.26
N ASN A 9 -2.91 2.53 -7.42
CA ASN A 9 -2.08 2.30 -8.60
C ASN A 9 -1.41 3.61 -9.03
N ARG A 10 -2.13 4.74 -9.01
CA ARG A 10 -1.57 6.07 -9.29
C ARG A 10 -0.46 6.45 -8.31
N HIS A 11 -0.70 6.33 -7.00
CA HIS A 11 0.34 6.61 -5.99
C HIS A 11 1.54 5.69 -6.12
N PHE A 12 1.32 4.40 -6.41
CA PHE A 12 2.39 3.43 -6.63
C PHE A 12 3.22 3.80 -7.86
N LEU A 13 2.58 4.08 -9.00
CA LEU A 13 3.26 4.50 -10.23
C LEU A 13 4.02 5.83 -10.04
N THR A 14 3.48 6.75 -9.25
CA THR A 14 4.17 7.99 -8.86
C THR A 14 5.44 7.69 -8.06
N ALA A 15 5.38 6.76 -7.10
CA ALA A 15 6.54 6.33 -6.33
C ALA A 15 7.61 5.67 -7.23
N VAL A 16 7.20 4.85 -8.19
CA VAL A 16 8.13 4.26 -9.19
C VAL A 16 8.76 5.36 -10.05
N ASN A 17 7.97 6.34 -10.52
CA ASN A 17 8.49 7.45 -11.32
C ASN A 17 9.55 8.24 -10.55
N ASN A 18 9.32 8.54 -9.27
CA ASN A 18 10.30 9.22 -8.43
C ASN A 18 11.61 8.42 -8.27
N LEU A 19 11.51 7.09 -8.18
CA LEU A 19 12.69 6.21 -8.18
C LEU A 19 13.41 6.26 -9.53
N ILE A 20 12.71 6.27 -10.66
CA ILE A 20 13.33 6.37 -11.99
C ILE A 20 14.05 7.73 -12.14
N THR A 21 13.41 8.84 -11.74
CA THR A 21 13.99 10.18 -11.87
C THR A 21 15.19 10.44 -10.94
N SER A 22 15.33 9.65 -9.87
CA SER A 22 16.49 9.74 -8.95
C SER A 22 17.68 8.90 -9.38
N LEU A 23 17.54 8.06 -10.42
CA LEU A 23 18.66 7.30 -10.97
C LEU A 23 19.58 8.20 -11.81
N PRO A 24 20.91 7.95 -11.78
CA PRO A 24 21.84 8.71 -12.61
C PRO A 24 21.59 8.47 -14.11
N ALA A 25 21.84 9.50 -14.91
CA ALA A 25 21.67 9.44 -16.36
C ALA A 25 22.51 8.30 -16.96
N GLY A 26 21.86 7.38 -17.68
CA GLY A 26 22.51 6.24 -18.33
C GLY A 26 22.51 4.93 -17.54
N ALA A 27 22.02 4.92 -16.29
CA ALA A 27 21.88 3.67 -15.54
C ALA A 27 20.89 2.70 -16.22
N ALA A 28 21.22 1.41 -16.19
CA ALA A 28 20.29 0.37 -16.62
C ALA A 28 19.07 0.34 -15.68
N VAL A 29 17.88 0.33 -16.28
CA VAL A 29 16.61 0.33 -15.54
C VAL A 29 16.12 -1.10 -15.42
N ASP A 30 16.30 -1.70 -14.24
CA ASP A 30 15.65 -2.96 -13.91
C ASP A 30 14.24 -2.71 -13.37
N ILE A 31 13.24 -2.98 -14.23
CA ILE A 31 11.82 -2.81 -13.93
C ILE A 31 11.40 -3.66 -12.73
N GLU A 32 11.94 -4.87 -12.58
CA GLU A 32 11.52 -5.78 -11.51
C GLU A 32 12.01 -5.28 -10.15
N SER A 33 13.29 -4.96 -10.06
CA SER A 33 13.87 -4.37 -8.85
C SER A 33 13.20 -3.04 -8.49
N LEU A 34 12.89 -2.18 -9.46
CA LEU A 34 12.18 -0.92 -9.21
C LEU A 34 10.75 -1.14 -8.71
N ALA A 35 10.00 -2.07 -9.32
CA ALA A 35 8.64 -2.38 -8.90
C ALA A 35 8.61 -2.95 -7.46
N VAL A 36 9.55 -3.83 -7.12
CA VAL A 36 9.68 -4.37 -5.77
C VAL A 36 10.08 -3.27 -4.78
N LYS A 37 11.08 -2.45 -5.11
CA LYS A 37 11.52 -1.33 -4.25
C LYS A 37 10.41 -0.33 -4.00
N ALA A 38 9.66 0.05 -5.03
CA ALA A 38 8.50 0.93 -4.90
C ALA A 38 7.38 0.28 -4.07
N ALA A 39 7.15 -1.02 -4.21
CA ALA A 39 6.09 -1.70 -3.47
C ALA A 39 6.36 -1.73 -1.95
N MET A 40 7.63 -1.71 -1.56
CA MET A 40 8.11 -1.63 -0.17
C MET A 40 8.26 -0.18 0.33
N SER A 41 8.06 0.81 -0.54
CA SER A 41 8.13 2.23 -0.16
C SER A 41 6.85 2.70 0.53
N HIS A 42 6.97 3.74 1.35
CA HIS A 42 5.87 4.29 2.14
C HIS A 42 4.65 4.66 1.29
N ALA A 43 3.48 4.21 1.72
CA ALA A 43 2.22 4.45 1.02
C ALA A 43 1.38 5.52 1.75
N PRO A 44 0.81 6.51 1.04
CA PRO A 44 0.00 7.57 1.66
C PRO A 44 -1.22 7.07 2.45
N ALA A 45 -1.78 5.91 2.12
CA ALA A 45 -2.98 5.37 2.75
C ALA A 45 -3.01 3.82 2.70
N TYR A 46 -3.94 3.21 3.44
CA TYR A 46 -4.17 1.76 3.43
C TYR A 46 -5.08 1.26 2.30
N TYR A 47 -5.67 2.18 1.50
CA TYR A 47 -6.53 1.89 0.35
C TYR A 47 -7.65 0.86 0.61
N CYS A 48 -8.28 0.96 1.78
CA CYS A 48 -9.43 0.17 2.17
C CYS A 48 -10.53 1.07 2.73
N THR A 49 -11.78 0.60 2.67
CA THR A 49 -12.90 1.33 3.30
C THR A 49 -12.92 1.06 4.80
N PHE A 50 -13.53 1.99 5.55
CA PHE A 50 -13.68 1.88 7.00
C PHE A 50 -14.40 0.59 7.40
N ASP A 51 -15.56 0.30 6.80
CA ASP A 51 -16.35 -0.90 7.14
C ASP A 51 -15.60 -2.19 6.85
N TYR A 52 -14.84 -2.21 5.75
CA TYR A 52 -14.03 -3.36 5.39
C TYR A 52 -12.90 -3.57 6.39
N ALA A 53 -12.18 -2.50 6.75
CA ALA A 53 -11.12 -2.56 7.75
C ALA A 53 -11.65 -2.99 9.13
N LEU A 54 -12.78 -2.43 9.57
CA LEU A 54 -13.39 -2.76 10.87
C LEU A 54 -13.78 -4.23 10.95
N ARG A 55 -14.40 -4.76 9.88
CA ARG A 55 -14.72 -6.19 9.77
C ARG A 55 -13.45 -7.03 9.87
N MET A 56 -12.42 -6.71 9.10
CA MET A 56 -11.17 -7.48 9.07
C MET A 56 -10.45 -7.46 10.43
N LEU A 57 -10.41 -6.32 11.13
CA LEU A 57 -9.82 -6.22 12.46
C LEU A 57 -10.57 -7.06 13.49
N ARG A 58 -11.91 -7.10 13.46
CA ARG A 58 -12.69 -7.98 14.33
C ARG A 58 -12.35 -9.45 14.09
N VAL A 59 -12.30 -9.88 12.83
CA VAL A 59 -11.99 -11.28 12.49
C VAL A 59 -10.56 -11.64 12.91
N LEU A 60 -9.60 -10.72 12.73
CA LEU A 60 -8.21 -10.90 13.17
C LEU A 60 -8.12 -11.04 14.71
N ARG A 61 -8.79 -10.16 15.47
CA ARG A 61 -8.75 -10.14 16.95
C ARG A 61 -9.45 -11.35 17.58
N HIS A 62 -10.52 -11.84 16.97
CA HIS A 62 -11.22 -13.04 17.46
C HIS A 62 -10.53 -14.35 17.07
N GLY A 63 -9.34 -14.31 16.45
CA GLY A 63 -8.61 -15.51 16.03
C GLY A 63 -9.29 -16.30 14.91
N ARG A 64 -10.36 -15.76 14.31
CA ARG A 64 -11.16 -16.43 13.26
C ARG A 64 -10.51 -16.37 11.88
N LEU A 65 -9.39 -15.67 11.76
CA LEU A 65 -8.72 -15.44 10.49
C LEU A 65 -7.44 -16.28 10.38
N GLN A 66 -7.52 -17.45 9.74
CA GLN A 66 -6.33 -18.17 9.28
C GLN A 66 -5.84 -17.58 7.94
N LEU A 67 -5.45 -16.29 7.92
CA LEU A 67 -4.79 -15.77 6.72
C LEU A 67 -3.44 -16.48 6.56
N ARG A 68 -3.20 -16.99 5.34
CA ARG A 68 -1.84 -17.35 4.92
C ARG A 68 -0.93 -16.16 5.18
N ARG A 69 0.23 -16.41 5.84
CA ARG A 69 1.24 -15.39 6.17
C ARG A 69 1.74 -14.71 4.88
N GLY A 70 1.10 -13.60 4.52
CA GLY A 70 1.35 -12.87 3.28
C GLY A 70 1.04 -11.38 3.43
N ARG A 71 1.06 -10.63 2.32
CA ARG A 71 0.95 -9.16 2.37
C ARG A 71 -0.36 -8.65 2.94
N ARG A 72 -1.48 -9.36 2.71
CA ARG A 72 -2.77 -9.02 3.33
C ARG A 72 -2.70 -9.20 4.85
N PHE A 73 -2.09 -10.28 5.33
CA PHE A 73 -1.88 -10.47 6.76
C PHE A 73 -1.01 -9.35 7.34
N ALA A 74 0.12 -9.02 6.69
CA ALA A 74 0.97 -7.91 7.11
C ALA A 74 0.24 -6.57 7.18
N LEU A 75 -0.63 -6.27 6.20
CA LEU A 75 -1.47 -5.05 6.20
C LEU A 75 -2.37 -5.01 7.44
N TRP A 76 -3.12 -6.08 7.69
CA TRP A 76 -4.06 -6.10 8.81
C TRP A 76 -3.34 -6.13 10.16
N THR A 77 -2.20 -6.79 10.24
CA THR A 77 -1.36 -6.79 11.44
C THR A 77 -0.84 -5.39 11.75
N GLU A 78 -0.28 -4.68 10.76
CA GLU A 78 0.17 -3.30 10.97
C GLU A 78 -0.97 -2.39 11.41
N LEU A 79 -2.10 -2.46 10.69
CA LEU A 79 -3.25 -1.63 10.98
C LEU A 79 -3.78 -1.92 12.39
N ASN A 80 -3.86 -3.19 12.77
CA ASN A 80 -4.25 -3.60 14.12
C ASN A 80 -3.29 -3.08 15.18
N THR A 81 -1.97 -3.16 14.96
CA THR A 81 -0.96 -2.63 15.88
C THR A 81 -1.11 -1.13 16.09
N ARG A 82 -1.28 -0.35 15.00
CA ARG A 82 -1.48 1.10 15.11
C ARG A 82 -2.75 1.47 15.85
N VAL A 83 -3.85 0.77 15.54
CA VAL A 83 -5.14 0.97 16.19
C VAL A 83 -5.04 0.62 17.68
N THR A 84 -4.46 -0.52 18.04
CA THR A 84 -4.25 -0.91 19.45
C THR A 84 -3.44 0.13 20.21
N ARG A 85 -2.31 0.59 19.66
CA ARG A 85 -1.49 1.64 20.29
C ARG A 85 -2.28 2.92 20.54
N LEU A 86 -3.13 3.31 19.59
CA LEU A 86 -3.96 4.51 19.73
C LEU A 86 -5.09 4.32 20.75
N MET A 87 -5.70 3.13 20.80
CA MET A 87 -6.67 2.76 21.83
C MET A 87 -6.06 2.82 23.22
N GLU A 88 -4.88 2.21 23.42
CA GLU A 88 -4.17 2.21 24.70
C GLU A 88 -3.73 3.62 25.12
N LYS A 89 -3.21 4.42 24.18
CA LYS A 89 -2.72 5.77 24.48
C LYS A 89 -3.83 6.77 24.83
N ARG A 90 -5.02 6.62 24.26
CA ARG A 90 -6.11 7.62 24.37
C ARG A 90 -7.40 7.08 24.99
N GLY A 91 -7.47 5.79 25.35
CA GLY A 91 -8.68 5.16 25.87
C GLY A 91 -9.84 5.07 24.87
N MET A 92 -9.55 5.11 23.56
CA MET A 92 -10.59 5.17 22.52
C MET A 92 -11.16 3.78 22.16
N ARG A 93 -12.41 3.75 21.70
CA ARG A 93 -13.02 2.53 21.15
C ARG A 93 -12.40 2.18 19.80
N LEU A 94 -12.52 0.90 19.42
CA LEU A 94 -11.93 0.36 18.19
C LEU A 94 -12.31 1.16 16.92
N ALA A 95 -13.59 1.53 16.80
CA ALA A 95 -14.11 2.26 15.64
C ALA A 95 -13.47 3.65 15.53
N ASP A 96 -13.41 4.39 16.63
CA ASP A 96 -12.84 5.75 16.65
C ASP A 96 -11.34 5.72 16.39
N ALA A 97 -10.62 4.78 17.01
CA ALA A 97 -9.20 4.59 16.78
C ALA A 97 -8.91 4.20 15.32
N LEU A 98 -9.73 3.36 14.71
CA LEU A 98 -9.63 3.01 13.29
C LEU A 98 -9.84 4.21 12.38
N ALA A 99 -10.87 5.03 12.63
CA ALA A 99 -11.14 6.23 11.86
C ALA A 99 -9.96 7.23 11.92
N ASN A 100 -9.37 7.39 13.09
CA ASN A 100 -8.16 8.20 13.28
C ASN A 100 -6.95 7.66 12.51
N VAL A 101 -6.71 6.34 12.54
CA VAL A 101 -5.58 5.74 11.81
C VAL A 101 -5.78 5.83 10.30
N LEU A 102 -7.00 5.62 9.79
CA LEU A 102 -7.28 5.72 8.36
C LEU A 102 -7.21 7.16 7.84
N SER A 103 -7.64 8.14 8.63
CA SER A 103 -7.56 9.57 8.27
C SER A 103 -6.13 10.10 8.34
N ALA A 104 -5.33 9.67 9.33
CA ALA A 104 -3.91 9.98 9.39
C ALA A 104 -3.12 9.35 8.23
N GLY A 105 -3.56 8.19 7.74
CA GLY A 105 -2.94 7.49 6.62
C GLY A 105 -1.55 6.94 6.94
N GLY A 106 -0.67 6.99 5.95
CA GLY A 106 0.76 6.65 6.07
C GLY A 106 1.04 5.18 6.34
N ALA A 107 0.59 4.29 5.46
CA ALA A 107 0.93 2.88 5.54
C ALA A 107 2.43 2.65 5.31
N SER A 108 3.03 1.68 6.00
CA SER A 108 4.48 1.41 5.85
C SER A 108 4.89 1.07 4.43
N GLN A 109 3.98 0.47 3.67
CA GLN A 109 4.19 0.04 2.29
C GLN A 109 2.87 -0.08 1.53
N PHE A 110 2.93 -0.32 0.21
CA PHE A 110 1.73 -0.42 -0.64
C PHE A 110 0.94 -1.73 -0.48
N PHE A 111 1.53 -2.77 0.12
CA PHE A 111 0.94 -4.11 0.32
C PHE A 111 0.39 -4.78 -0.95
N ILE A 112 0.87 -4.38 -2.13
CA ILE A 112 0.58 -5.00 -3.44
C ILE A 112 1.44 -6.25 -3.58
N SER A 113 1.04 -7.30 -4.33
CA SER A 113 1.90 -8.48 -4.60
C SER A 113 3.07 -8.16 -5.56
N PRO A 114 4.19 -8.92 -5.58
CA PRO A 114 5.31 -8.59 -6.47
C PRO A 114 4.90 -8.73 -7.93
N ALA A 115 4.19 -9.81 -8.27
CA ALA A 115 3.68 -10.03 -9.61
C ALA A 115 2.75 -8.90 -10.07
N THR A 116 1.86 -8.41 -9.18
CA THR A 116 0.98 -7.27 -9.50
C THR A 116 1.77 -5.98 -9.66
N ALA A 117 2.77 -5.72 -8.80
CA ALA A 117 3.62 -4.53 -8.90
C ALA A 117 4.38 -4.50 -10.24
N ILE A 118 5.01 -5.62 -10.62
CA ILE A 118 5.73 -5.76 -11.89
C ILE A 118 4.78 -5.60 -13.07
N SER A 119 3.61 -6.26 -13.04
CA SER A 119 2.61 -6.14 -14.09
C SER A 119 2.11 -4.70 -14.27
N LEU A 120 1.89 -3.97 -13.17
CA LEU A 120 1.50 -2.56 -13.21
C LEU A 120 2.60 -1.71 -13.86
N VAL A 121 3.86 -1.86 -13.44
CA VAL A 121 4.94 -1.05 -14.04
C VAL A 121 5.11 -1.38 -15.52
N ARG A 122 5.18 -2.67 -15.91
CA ARG A 122 5.33 -3.08 -17.31
C ARG A 122 4.20 -2.56 -18.21
N ARG A 123 2.98 -2.41 -17.68
CA ARG A 123 1.84 -1.88 -18.43
C ARG A 123 1.96 -0.38 -18.75
N TYR A 124 2.59 0.39 -17.86
CA TYR A 124 2.65 1.85 -17.96
C TYR A 124 4.06 2.39 -18.29
N PHE A 125 5.06 1.51 -18.32
CA PHE A 125 6.42 1.85 -18.71
C PHE A 125 6.56 1.79 -20.23
N ASP A 126 6.93 2.92 -20.82
CA ASP A 126 7.28 2.98 -22.23
C ASP A 126 8.79 2.72 -22.39
N CYS A 127 9.12 1.55 -22.91
CA CYS A 127 10.51 1.14 -23.17
C CYS A 127 11.22 2.06 -24.18
N ARG A 128 10.51 2.72 -25.09
CA ARG A 128 11.10 3.59 -26.11
C ARG A 128 11.51 4.93 -25.53
N THR A 129 10.65 5.54 -24.74
CA THR A 129 10.91 6.86 -24.13
C THR A 129 11.55 6.77 -22.75
N ARG A 130 11.63 5.57 -22.16
CA ARG A 130 12.01 5.32 -20.76
C ARG A 130 11.19 6.14 -19.76
N LYS A 131 9.96 6.48 -20.12
CA LYS A 131 9.04 7.24 -19.28
C LYS A 131 7.94 6.34 -18.74
N LEU A 132 7.48 6.67 -17.54
CA LEU A 132 6.37 5.99 -16.90
C LEU A 132 5.13 6.87 -17.02
N LEU A 133 4.12 6.36 -17.72
CA LEU A 133 2.84 7.05 -17.92
C LEU A 133 1.99 6.88 -16.66
N VAL A 134 1.93 7.89 -15.81
CA VAL A 134 1.03 7.88 -14.65
C VAL A 134 -0.36 8.30 -15.12
N PRO A 135 -1.38 7.43 -15.03
CA PRO A 135 -2.74 7.81 -15.41
C PRO A 135 -3.27 8.94 -14.51
N ALA A 136 -4.00 9.87 -15.14
CA ALA A 136 -4.68 10.97 -14.45
C ALA A 136 -5.76 10.43 -13.49
#